data_AF-A0A357LBF7-F1
#
_entry.id   AF-A0A357LBF7-F1
#
_cell.length_a   1.000
_cell.length_b   1.000
_cell.length_c   1.000
_cell.angle_alpha   90.00
_cell.angle_beta   90.00
_cell.angle_gamma   90.00
#
_symmetry.space_group_name_H-M   'P 1'
#
loop_
_entity.id
_entity.type
_entity.pdbx_description
1 polymer ?
#
loop_
_entity_poly.entity_id
_entity_poly.type
_entity_poly.pdbx_seq_one_letter_code
_entity_poly.pdbx_strand_id
1 'polypeptide(L)' 'MTHSTHAYAPDPRNDAILIDINGALFPRQEAKVSVFDSGFVLG' A
#
# COMPACT_ATOMS: atom_id res chain seq x y z
N MET A 1 -8.50 -25.94 5.17
CA MET A 1 -7.69 -24.74 4.91
C MET A 1 -8.25 -23.61 5.75
N THR A 2 -7.47 -23.07 6.67
CA THR A 2 -7.89 -21.98 7.55
C THR A 2 -7.74 -20.66 6.80
N HIS A 3 -8.84 -20.00 6.44
CA HIS A 3 -8.79 -18.64 5.92
C HIS A 3 -8.53 -17.68 7.08
N SER A 4 -7.44 -16.92 7.01
CA SER A 4 -7.20 -15.84 7.99
C SER A 4 -8.30 -14.77 7.86
N THR A 5 -8.54 -14.01 8.92
CA THR A 5 -9.47 -12.85 8.90
C THR A 5 -9.05 -11.75 7.91
N HIS A 6 -7.81 -11.80 7.41
CA HIS A 6 -7.24 -10.88 6.42
C HIS A 6 -7.15 -11.51 5.02
N ALA A 7 -7.84 -12.63 4.78
CA ALA A 7 -7.87 -13.25 3.47
C ALA A 7 -8.73 -12.41 2.51
N TYR A 8 -8.14 -12.03 1.37
CA TYR A 8 -8.86 -11.42 0.26
C TYR A 8 -8.52 -12.18 -1.03
N ALA A 9 -9.47 -12.19 -1.97
CA ALA A 9 -9.20 -12.66 -3.33
C ALA A 9 -8.35 -11.61 -4.06
N PRO A 10 -7.23 -11.99 -4.68
CA PRO A 10 -6.45 -11.06 -5.50
C PRO A 10 -7.32 -10.46 -6.60
N ASP A 11 -7.25 -9.15 -6.77
CA ASP A 11 -7.95 -8.41 -7.83
C ASP A 11 -6.89 -7.75 -8.74
N PRO A 12 -6.84 -8.10 -10.04
CA PRO A 12 -5.89 -7.50 -10.99
C PRO A 12 -5.96 -5.97 -11.07
N ARG A 13 -7.09 -5.35 -10.71
CA ARG A 13 -7.21 -3.89 -10.69
C ARG A 13 -6.31 -3.24 -9.64
N ASN A 14 -5.95 -3.98 -8.59
CA ASN A 14 -5.07 -3.49 -7.52
C ASN A 14 -3.61 -3.35 -7.95
N ASP A 15 -3.23 -3.88 -9.10
CA ASP A 15 -1.87 -3.80 -9.63
C ASP A 15 -1.57 -2.41 -10.21
N ALA A 16 -2.60 -1.71 -10.69
CA ALA A 16 -2.49 -0.42 -11.38
C ALA A 16 -3.01 0.78 -10.55
N ILE A 17 -3.30 0.58 -9.26
CA ILE A 17 -3.77 1.67 -8.40
C ILE A 17 -2.70 2.75 -8.24
N LEU A 18 -3.18 3.98 -8.07
CA LEU A 18 -2.36 5.11 -7.69
C LEU A 18 -2.43 5.31 -6.18
N ILE A 19 -1.29 5.59 -5.58
CA ILE A 19 -1.14 5.89 -4.16
C ILE A 19 -0.82 7.37 -4.04
N ASP A 20 -1.62 8.10 -3.27
CA ASP A 20 -1.33 9.48 -2.91
C ASP A 20 -0.24 9.52 -1.83
N ILE A 21 0.85 10.21 -2.12
CA ILE A 21 1.91 10.50 -1.17
C ILE A 21 2.15 12.01 -1.21
N ASN A 22 1.77 12.69 -0.13
CA ASN A 22 1.90 14.15 0.01
C ASN A 22 1.22 14.95 -1.12
N GLY A 23 0.05 14.49 -1.59
CA GLY A 23 -0.74 15.16 -2.62
C GLY A 23 -0.30 14.89 -4.06
N ALA A 24 0.65 13.97 -4.26
CA ALA A 24 1.07 13.48 -5.57
C ALA A 24 0.73 12.00 -5.73
N LEU A 25 0.21 11.63 -6.90
CA LEU A 25 -0.20 10.26 -7.21
C LEU A 25 0.95 9.47 -7.85
N PHE A 26 1.24 8.29 -7.29
CA PHE A 26 2.29 7.39 -7.77
C PHE A 26 1.73 6.00 -8.08
N PRO A 27 2.19 5.32 -9.15
CA PRO A 27 1.94 3.89 -9.32
C PRO A 27 2.39 3.11 -8.09
N ARG A 28 1.66 2.06 -7.72
CA ARG A 28 1.96 1.22 -6.55
C ARG A 28 3.43 0.79 -6.46
N GLN A 29 4.06 0.43 -7.59
CA GLN A 29 5.44 -0.05 -7.60
C GLN A 29 6.48 1.05 -7.35
N GLU A 30 6.09 2.31 -7.51
CA GLU A 30 6.96 3.48 -7.37
C GLU A 30 6.70 4.25 -6.06
N ALA A 31 5.55 3.99 -5.43
CA ALA A 31 5.10 4.59 -4.19
C ALA A 31 6.07 4.24 -3.04
N LYS A 32 6.74 5.26 -2.50
CA LYS A 32 7.75 5.14 -1.43
C LYS A 32 7.59 6.25 -0.41
N VAL A 33 7.73 5.89 0.87
CA VAL A 33 7.78 6.81 2.00
C VAL A 33 9.16 6.79 2.65
N SER A 34 9.49 7.85 3.38
CA SER A 34 10.73 7.89 4.16
C SER A 34 10.66 6.88 5.30
N VAL A 35 11.77 6.19 5.57
CA VAL A 35 11.90 5.36 6.78
C VAL A 35 11.88 6.18 8.07
N PHE A 36 12.02 7.50 7.98
CA PHE A 36 11.89 8.42 9.11
C PHE A 36 10.48 9.02 9.23
N ASP A 37 9.53 8.61 8.39
CA ASP A 37 8.14 9.03 8.53
C ASP A 37 7.57 8.54 9.86
N SER A 38 6.92 9.41 10.63
CA SER A 38 6.41 9.04 11.96
C SER A 38 5.39 7.91 11.91
N GLY A 39 4.58 7.82 10.85
CA GLY A 39 3.62 6.72 10.67
C GLY A 39 4.30 5.38 10.37
N PHE A 40 5.55 5.41 9.89
CA PHE A 40 6.37 4.20 9.78
C PHE A 40 7.14 3.92 11.08
N VAL A 41 7.73 4.94 11.71
CA VAL A 41 8.58 4.79 12.90
C VAL A 41 7.78 4.41 14.15
N LEU A 42 6.56 4.92 14.30
CA LEU A 42 5.78 4.78 15.53
C LEU A 42 4.66 3.73 15.45
N GLY A 43 4.33 3.25 14.24
CA GLY A 43 3.16 2.41 13.99
C GLY A 43 1.85 3.15 14.17
#